data_AF-A0A8T5PZ99-F1
#
_entry.id   AF-A0A8T5PZ99-F1
#
_cell.length_a   1.000
_cell.length_b   1.000
_cell.length_c   1.000
_cell.angle_alpha   90.00
_cell.angle_beta   90.00
_cell.angle_gamma   90.00
#
_symmetry.space_group_name_H-M   'P 1'
#
loop_
_entity.id
_entity.type
_entity.pdbx_description
1 polymer ?
#
loop_
_entity_poly.entity_id
_entity_poly.type
_entity_poly.pdbx_seq_one_letter_code
_entity_poly.pdbx_strand_id
1 'polypeptide(L)'
;MDRMTQTMKRGLLFTVTTFLLLSSVFFLSFAYVRRSAYTQSALHMTKTGDRLRYLEDDIGSSAFIDLLGMDIPSVRRRSQNLTLTFTEITLSKDSNYDAMLQQYQSFIENNYASQNNANITLQDFDTKFTIQPYNTTFIVDTTNLEMGHFNSTQVERISVVIKLNQSADDLLSNTTPTDGIGKLVEVSVDCLDRSNKPLLTDTFALLETDKHNQKFEMRFAADKSLTVYFGESDDIADRAVLEVSINGTDANITSLSIVYPTQLTPTTIDAASVSILIPHLNIRKNSKIYLFAE
;
A
#
# COMPACT_ATOMS: atom_id res chain seq x y z
N MET A 1 26.75 35.88 -83.28
CA MET A 1 27.26 35.85 -81.89
C MET A 1 26.15 35.65 -80.84
N ASP A 2 24.91 36.10 -81.11
CA ASP A 2 23.78 36.01 -80.15
C ASP A 2 23.16 34.61 -79.91
N ARG A 3 23.24 33.68 -80.88
CA ARG A 3 22.66 32.34 -80.71
C ARG A 3 23.44 31.47 -79.73
N MET A 4 24.77 31.63 -79.66
CA MET A 4 25.66 30.81 -78.83
C MET A 4 25.53 31.16 -77.33
N THR A 5 25.34 32.45 -77.03
CA THR A 5 25.04 32.94 -75.69
C THR A 5 23.63 32.54 -75.22
N GLN A 6 22.65 32.43 -76.13
CA GLN A 6 21.31 31.92 -75.78
C GLN A 6 21.32 30.42 -75.43
N THR A 7 22.06 29.57 -76.14
CA THR A 7 22.17 28.14 -75.81
C THR A 7 22.88 27.89 -74.48
N MET A 8 23.94 28.63 -74.17
CA MET A 8 24.61 28.55 -72.86
C MET A 8 23.67 28.95 -71.70
N LYS A 9 22.89 30.03 -71.85
CA LYS A 9 21.91 30.46 -70.84
C LYS A 9 20.83 29.41 -70.60
N ARG A 10 20.35 28.73 -71.65
CA ARG A 10 19.36 27.64 -71.55
C ARG A 10 19.94 26.40 -70.86
N GLY A 11 21.19 26.04 -71.16
CA GLY A 11 21.89 24.93 -70.50
C GLY A 11 22.12 25.19 -69.00
N LEU A 12 22.55 26.40 -68.64
CA LEU A 12 22.70 26.82 -67.24
C LEU A 12 21.35 26.74 -66.49
N LEU A 13 20.28 27.28 -67.09
CA LEU A 13 18.94 27.25 -66.49
C LEU A 13 18.48 25.80 -66.25
N PHE A 14 18.65 24.93 -67.24
CA PHE A 14 18.28 23.51 -67.13
C PHE A 14 19.05 22.78 -66.02
N THR A 15 20.36 23.02 -65.92
CA THR A 15 21.20 22.42 -64.85
C THR A 15 20.79 22.92 -63.47
N VAL A 16 20.52 24.23 -63.32
CA VAL A 16 20.06 24.82 -62.05
C VAL A 16 18.69 24.25 -61.65
N THR A 17 17.74 24.17 -62.59
CA THR A 17 16.42 23.58 -62.34
C THR A 17 16.52 22.10 -61.96
N THR A 18 17.37 21.34 -62.65
CA THR A 18 17.59 19.92 -62.37
C THR A 18 18.21 19.72 -60.98
N PHE A 19 19.19 20.55 -60.61
CA PHE A 19 19.81 20.53 -59.29
C PHE A 19 18.83 20.90 -58.17
N LEU A 20 17.99 21.92 -58.39
CA LEU A 20 16.94 22.31 -57.44
C LEU A 20 15.90 21.19 -57.25
N LEU A 21 15.52 20.52 -58.34
CA LEU A 21 14.54 19.44 -58.32
C LEU A 21 15.09 18.21 -57.60
N LEU A 22 16.33 17.81 -57.91
CA LEU A 22 17.04 16.74 -57.18
C LEU A 22 17.23 17.07 -55.70
N SER A 23 17.61 18.31 -55.38
CA SER A 23 17.76 18.76 -53.99
C SER A 23 16.42 18.72 -53.25
N SER A 24 15.32 19.13 -53.90
CA SER A 24 13.98 19.06 -53.32
C SER A 24 13.56 17.61 -53.02
N VAL A 25 13.78 16.69 -53.96
CA VAL A 25 13.51 15.26 -53.76
C VAL A 25 14.39 14.69 -52.64
N PHE A 26 15.66 15.12 -52.56
CA PHE A 26 16.56 14.73 -51.48
C PHE A 26 16.08 15.22 -50.11
N PHE A 27 15.70 16.50 -49.99
CA PHE A 27 15.15 17.06 -48.75
C PHE A 27 13.83 16.40 -48.34
N LEU A 28 12.94 16.11 -49.30
CA LEU A 28 11.69 15.38 -49.07
C LEU A 28 11.96 13.95 -48.57
N SER A 29 12.89 13.25 -49.19
CA SER A 29 13.29 11.89 -48.80
C SER A 29 13.90 11.89 -47.41
N PHE A 30 14.78 12.85 -47.11
CA PHE A 30 15.37 13.03 -45.79
C PHE A 30 14.32 13.33 -44.71
N ALA A 31 13.37 14.23 -45.01
CA ALA A 31 12.26 14.55 -44.10
C ALA A 31 11.36 13.33 -43.85
N TYR A 32 11.07 12.54 -44.88
CA TYR A 32 10.27 11.32 -44.77
C TYR A 32 10.96 10.27 -43.88
N VAL A 33 12.24 9.99 -44.11
CA VAL A 33 13.02 9.02 -43.30
C VAL A 33 13.02 9.44 -41.83
N ARG A 34 13.28 10.74 -41.56
CA ARG A 34 13.28 11.27 -40.19
C ARG A 34 11.91 11.15 -39.52
N ARG A 35 10.82 11.43 -40.24
CA ARG A 35 9.45 11.30 -39.73
C ARG A 35 9.08 9.85 -39.46
N SER A 36 9.42 8.93 -40.37
CA SER A 36 9.15 7.50 -40.20
C SER A 36 9.84 6.93 -38.96
N ALA A 37 11.11 7.27 -38.76
CA ALA A 37 11.86 6.86 -37.57
C ALA A 37 11.19 7.37 -36.28
N TYR A 38 10.75 8.63 -36.26
CA TYR A 38 10.05 9.20 -35.11
C TYR A 38 8.72 8.49 -34.82
N THR A 39 7.91 8.22 -35.84
CA THR A 39 6.61 7.54 -35.69
C THR A 39 6.77 6.09 -35.21
N GLN A 40 7.77 5.36 -35.71
CA GLN A 40 8.05 4.00 -35.23
C GLN A 40 8.45 4.01 -33.76
N SER A 41 9.38 4.88 -33.36
CA SER A 41 9.77 5.03 -31.95
C SER A 41 8.59 5.37 -31.04
N ALA A 42 7.71 6.28 -31.47
CA ALA A 42 6.50 6.63 -30.71
C ALA A 42 5.55 5.44 -30.53
N LEU A 43 5.29 4.67 -31.60
CA LEU A 43 4.44 3.48 -31.54
C LEU A 43 5.02 2.38 -30.63
N HIS A 44 6.34 2.17 -30.66
CA HIS A 44 7.01 1.23 -29.76
C HIS A 44 6.90 1.67 -28.29
N MET A 45 7.02 2.97 -28.02
CA MET A 45 6.85 3.52 -26.67
C MET A 45 5.43 3.32 -26.14
N THR A 46 4.38 3.57 -26.94
CA THR A 46 2.99 3.35 -26.53
C THR A 46 2.72 1.88 -26.17
N LYS A 47 3.08 0.94 -27.05
CA LYS A 47 2.91 -0.49 -26.78
C LYS A 47 3.65 -0.97 -25.53
N THR A 48 4.81 -0.37 -25.25
CA THR A 48 5.60 -0.70 -24.06
C THR A 48 4.98 -0.12 -22.80
N GLY A 49 4.47 1.12 -22.86
CA GLY A 49 3.72 1.74 -21.77
C GLY A 49 2.48 0.93 -21.40
N ASP A 50 1.72 0.49 -22.40
CA ASP A 50 0.56 -0.37 -22.21
C ASP A 50 0.95 -1.69 -21.54
N ARG A 51 2.01 -2.35 -22.02
CA ARG A 51 2.52 -3.59 -21.42
C ARG A 51 2.94 -3.39 -19.96
N LEU A 52 3.66 -2.33 -19.63
CA LEU A 52 4.07 -2.04 -18.26
C LEU A 52 2.87 -1.80 -17.34
N ARG A 53 1.83 -1.14 -17.85
CA ARG A 53 0.57 -0.96 -17.13
C ARG A 53 -0.15 -2.29 -16.91
N TYR A 54 -0.21 -3.17 -17.92
CA TYR A 54 -0.79 -4.50 -17.73
C TYR A 54 -0.05 -5.32 -16.67
N LEU A 55 1.28 -5.28 -16.64
CA LEU A 55 2.06 -5.98 -15.61
C LEU A 55 1.83 -5.40 -14.21
N GLU A 56 1.66 -4.08 -14.10
CA GLU A 56 1.32 -3.41 -12.86
C GLU A 56 -0.10 -3.78 -12.38
N ASP A 57 -1.08 -3.72 -13.28
CA ASP A 57 -2.48 -4.05 -12.94
C ASP A 57 -2.63 -5.52 -12.51
N ASP A 58 -1.79 -6.42 -13.05
CA ASP A 58 -1.77 -7.85 -12.68
C ASP A 58 -1.05 -8.10 -11.35
N ILE A 59 -0.06 -7.27 -11.01
CA ILE A 59 0.53 -7.20 -9.65
C ILE A 59 -0.40 -6.33 -8.80
N GLY A 60 -1.62 -6.84 -8.61
CA GLY A 60 -2.74 -6.10 -8.07
C GLY A 60 -2.62 -5.80 -6.57
N SER A 61 -3.24 -4.69 -6.17
CA SER A 61 -3.46 -4.35 -4.77
C SER A 61 -4.35 -5.32 -4.02
N SER A 62 -5.35 -5.90 -4.69
CA SER A 62 -6.27 -6.86 -4.09
C SER A 62 -5.55 -8.12 -3.61
N ALA A 63 -4.55 -8.60 -4.35
CA ALA A 63 -3.77 -9.75 -3.95
C ALA A 63 -3.05 -9.52 -2.61
N PHE A 64 -2.58 -8.30 -2.34
CA PHE A 64 -1.96 -7.99 -1.06
C PHE A 64 -2.97 -7.99 0.10
N ILE A 65 -4.14 -7.39 -0.12
CA ILE A 65 -5.25 -7.37 0.85
C ILE A 65 -5.69 -8.80 1.20
N ASP A 66 -5.85 -9.63 0.17
CA ASP A 66 -6.21 -11.04 0.30
C ASP A 66 -5.13 -11.82 1.07
N LEU A 67 -3.84 -11.55 0.80
CA LEU A 67 -2.72 -12.20 1.49
C LEU A 67 -2.61 -11.80 2.96
N LEU A 68 -2.95 -10.56 3.31
CA LEU A 68 -3.00 -10.11 4.71
C LEU A 68 -4.28 -10.54 5.44
N GLY A 69 -5.28 -11.06 4.74
CA GLY A 69 -6.55 -11.46 5.33
C GLY A 69 -7.27 -10.30 6.01
N MET A 70 -7.30 -9.14 5.35
CA MET A 70 -7.97 -7.93 5.85
C MET A 70 -9.00 -7.43 4.84
N ASP A 71 -10.04 -6.74 5.31
CA ASP A 71 -10.95 -5.99 4.45
C ASP A 71 -10.97 -4.51 4.86
N ILE A 72 -11.05 -3.61 3.89
CA ILE A 72 -11.11 -2.15 4.08
C ILE A 72 -12.42 -1.66 3.48
N PRO A 73 -13.56 -1.87 4.17
CA PRO A 73 -14.88 -1.64 3.58
C PRO A 73 -15.21 -0.15 3.39
N SER A 74 -14.60 0.77 4.15
CA SER A 74 -14.86 2.19 3.95
C SER A 74 -13.82 3.14 4.53
N VAL A 75 -13.56 4.19 3.76
CA VAL A 75 -13.02 5.49 4.21
C VAL A 75 -14.18 6.48 4.20
N ARG A 76 -14.40 7.17 5.33
CA ARG A 76 -15.53 8.12 5.48
C ARG A 76 -15.04 9.46 5.96
N ARG A 77 -15.17 10.47 5.11
CA ARG A 77 -14.87 11.86 5.45
C ARG A 77 -16.12 12.61 5.89
N ARG A 78 -16.11 13.18 7.09
CA ARG A 78 -17.10 14.16 7.58
C ARG A 78 -16.43 15.53 7.74
N SER A 79 -17.23 16.53 8.09
CA SER A 79 -16.80 17.93 8.19
C SER A 79 -15.63 18.16 9.16
N GLN A 80 -15.47 17.33 10.18
CA GLN A 80 -14.44 17.48 11.22
C GLN A 80 -13.55 16.26 11.39
N ASN A 81 -13.99 15.08 10.96
CA ASN A 81 -13.21 13.85 11.08
C ASN A 81 -13.17 13.00 9.81
N LEU A 82 -12.07 12.27 9.67
CA LEU A 82 -11.90 11.16 8.74
C LEU A 82 -11.94 9.86 9.55
N THR A 83 -12.80 8.93 9.16
CA THR A 83 -12.87 7.60 9.79
C THR A 83 -12.40 6.53 8.81
N LEU A 84 -11.40 5.76 9.21
CA LEU A 84 -10.94 4.57 8.52
C LEU A 84 -11.45 3.34 9.26
N THR A 85 -12.07 2.41 8.53
CA THR A 85 -12.60 1.17 9.11
C THR A 85 -12.01 -0.03 8.39
N PHE A 86 -11.39 -0.91 9.17
CA PHE A 86 -10.88 -2.21 8.76
C PHE A 86 -11.75 -3.30 9.39
N THR A 87 -11.99 -4.38 8.66
CA THR A 87 -12.79 -5.52 9.12
C THR A 87 -12.09 -6.83 8.83
N GLU A 88 -12.49 -7.87 9.58
CA GLU A 88 -12.06 -9.25 9.39
C GLU A 88 -10.55 -9.52 9.51
N ILE A 89 -9.79 -8.69 10.26
CA ILE A 89 -8.35 -8.91 10.44
C ILE A 89 -8.15 -10.17 11.28
N THR A 90 -7.70 -11.23 10.64
CA THR A 90 -7.54 -12.54 11.28
C THR A 90 -6.15 -12.66 11.88
N LEU A 91 -6.07 -12.71 13.20
CA LEU A 91 -4.86 -13.04 13.97
C LEU A 91 -4.99 -14.52 14.38
N SER A 92 -4.63 -15.43 13.48
CA SER A 92 -4.59 -16.86 13.78
C SER A 92 -3.17 -17.37 13.59
N LYS A 93 -2.71 -18.17 14.58
CA LYS A 93 -1.41 -18.85 14.54
C LYS A 93 -1.28 -19.82 13.36
N ASP A 94 -2.41 -20.24 12.78
CA ASP A 94 -2.42 -21.20 11.68
C ASP A 94 -2.06 -20.56 10.32
N SER A 95 -2.22 -19.24 10.19
CA SER A 95 -1.90 -18.49 8.97
C SER A 95 -0.48 -17.93 9.07
N ASN A 96 0.47 -18.38 8.24
CA ASN A 96 1.82 -17.82 8.20
C ASN A 96 1.92 -16.74 7.11
N TYR A 97 1.47 -15.52 7.43
CA TYR A 97 1.46 -14.40 6.48
C TYR A 97 2.85 -14.07 5.92
N ASP A 98 3.89 -14.10 6.75
CA ASP A 98 5.27 -13.87 6.31
C ASP A 98 5.69 -14.86 5.22
N ALA A 99 5.42 -16.16 5.44
CA ALA A 99 5.74 -17.19 4.45
C ALA A 99 4.89 -17.03 3.17
N MET A 100 3.61 -16.68 3.30
CA MET A 100 2.71 -16.46 2.16
C MET A 100 3.17 -15.28 1.30
N LEU A 101 3.52 -14.14 1.93
CA LEU A 101 4.05 -12.96 1.25
C LEU A 101 5.40 -13.25 0.59
N GLN A 102 6.32 -13.95 1.26
CA GLN A 102 7.61 -14.35 0.69
C GLN A 102 7.45 -15.29 -0.51
N GLN A 103 6.51 -16.24 -0.44
CA GLN A 103 6.20 -17.12 -1.56
C GLN A 103 5.61 -16.35 -2.75
N TYR A 104 4.69 -15.42 -2.49
CA TYR A 104 4.12 -14.56 -3.52
C TYR A 104 5.19 -13.67 -4.16
N GLN A 105 6.03 -13.02 -3.36
CA GLN A 105 7.15 -12.23 -3.85
C GLN A 105 8.09 -13.08 -4.71
N SER A 106 8.48 -14.25 -4.22
CA SER A 106 9.34 -15.18 -4.98
C SER A 106 8.71 -15.61 -6.30
N PHE A 107 7.39 -15.84 -6.32
CA PHE A 107 6.66 -16.16 -7.55
C PHE A 107 6.68 -14.98 -8.54
N ILE A 108 6.38 -13.76 -8.07
CA ILE A 108 6.35 -12.56 -8.93
C ILE A 108 7.74 -12.24 -9.49
N GLU A 109 8.77 -12.21 -8.64
CA GLU A 109 10.13 -11.79 -9.02
C GLU A 109 10.86 -12.82 -9.89
N ASN A 110 10.53 -14.12 -9.76
CA ASN A 110 11.23 -15.17 -10.50
C ASN A 110 10.37 -15.75 -11.65
N ASN A 111 9.19 -16.28 -11.34
CA ASN A 111 8.39 -17.01 -12.31
C ASN A 111 7.64 -16.07 -13.25
N TYR A 112 6.87 -15.14 -12.68
CA TYR A 112 6.06 -14.20 -13.44
C TYR A 112 6.93 -13.23 -14.25
N ALA A 113 8.00 -12.70 -13.63
CA ALA A 113 9.00 -11.86 -14.29
C ALA A 113 9.64 -12.55 -15.51
N SER A 114 10.06 -13.81 -15.35
CA SER A 114 10.66 -14.61 -16.44
C SER A 114 9.68 -14.82 -17.60
N GLN A 115 8.44 -15.22 -17.31
CA GLN A 115 7.40 -15.42 -18.33
C GLN A 115 7.10 -14.13 -19.11
N ASN A 116 7.23 -12.98 -18.46
CA ASN A 116 6.99 -11.68 -19.06
C ASN A 116 8.24 -10.98 -19.60
N ASN A 117 9.41 -11.65 -19.61
CA ASN A 117 10.70 -11.06 -20.04
C ASN A 117 10.95 -9.66 -19.45
N ALA A 118 10.68 -9.56 -18.15
CA ALA A 118 10.87 -8.36 -17.34
C ALA A 118 11.67 -8.71 -16.09
N ASN A 119 12.33 -7.73 -15.51
CA ASN A 119 12.87 -7.80 -14.17
C ASN A 119 11.88 -7.06 -13.27
N ILE A 120 11.32 -7.77 -12.30
CA ILE A 120 10.34 -7.24 -11.36
C ILE A 120 10.95 -7.35 -9.97
N THR A 121 10.80 -6.30 -9.17
CA THR A 121 11.26 -6.28 -7.78
C THR A 121 10.17 -5.64 -6.93
N LEU A 122 9.69 -6.38 -5.94
CA LEU A 122 8.80 -5.87 -4.91
C LEU A 122 9.68 -5.31 -3.78
N GLN A 123 9.46 -4.04 -3.44
CA GLN A 123 10.18 -3.31 -2.40
C GLN A 123 9.20 -3.05 -1.26
N ASP A 124 9.67 -3.19 -0.02
CA ASP A 124 8.87 -3.02 1.19
C ASP A 124 7.60 -3.90 1.16
N PHE A 125 7.73 -5.14 0.68
CA PHE A 125 6.63 -6.11 0.56
C PHE A 125 6.62 -7.05 1.77
N ASP A 126 6.01 -6.59 2.85
CA ASP A 126 5.97 -7.27 4.14
C ASP A 126 4.57 -7.14 4.79
N THR A 127 4.46 -7.48 6.07
CA THR A 127 3.23 -7.37 6.87
C THR A 127 2.89 -5.95 7.31
N LYS A 128 3.60 -4.94 6.78
CA LYS A 128 3.47 -3.54 7.20
C LYS A 128 2.81 -2.69 6.12
N PHE A 129 2.06 -1.68 6.55
CA PHE A 129 1.54 -0.63 5.69
C PHE A 129 1.43 0.69 6.43
N THR A 130 1.36 1.80 5.70
CA THR A 130 1.37 3.16 6.26
C THR A 130 0.23 4.01 5.70
N ILE A 131 -0.47 4.73 6.59
CA ILE A 131 -1.54 5.65 6.24
C ILE A 131 -0.97 7.07 6.09
N GLN A 132 -1.07 7.61 4.89
CA GLN A 132 -0.60 8.95 4.53
C GLN A 132 -1.75 9.96 4.49
N PRO A 133 -1.53 11.24 4.88
CA PRO A 133 -0.27 11.82 5.36
C PRO A 133 -0.06 11.69 6.88
N TYR A 134 -0.93 10.97 7.57
CA TYR A 134 -0.90 10.84 9.04
C TYR A 134 0.32 10.07 9.57
N ASN A 135 1.05 9.39 8.68
CA ASN A 135 2.22 8.55 8.95
C ASN A 135 1.94 7.46 9.99
N THR A 136 0.69 7.01 10.09
CA THR A 136 0.34 5.88 10.97
C THR A 136 0.78 4.59 10.32
N THR A 137 1.64 3.84 11.01
CA THR A 137 2.12 2.54 10.57
C THR A 137 1.32 1.43 11.22
N PHE A 138 0.99 0.39 10.45
CA PHE A 138 0.39 -0.85 10.92
C PHE A 138 1.31 -2.01 10.59
N ILE A 139 1.39 -2.97 11.49
CA ILE A 139 2.06 -4.26 11.28
C ILE A 139 1.06 -5.34 11.67
N VAL A 140 0.81 -6.29 10.77
CA VAL A 140 -0.18 -7.35 10.95
C VAL A 140 0.48 -8.70 10.72
N ASP A 141 0.75 -9.43 11.80
CA ASP A 141 1.29 -10.78 11.73
C ASP A 141 0.28 -11.82 12.23
N THR A 142 0.73 -13.07 12.36
CA THR A 142 -0.09 -14.23 12.75
C THR A 142 -0.66 -14.14 14.17
N THR A 143 -0.03 -13.34 15.02
CA THR A 143 -0.24 -13.26 16.47
C THR A 143 -0.42 -11.84 16.99
N ASN A 144 -0.04 -10.84 16.20
CA ASN A 144 0.01 -9.46 16.63
C ASN A 144 -0.59 -8.52 15.59
N LEU A 145 -1.33 -7.53 16.08
CA LEU A 145 -1.60 -6.29 15.36
C LEU A 145 -0.91 -5.15 16.12
N GLU A 146 -0.03 -4.43 15.44
CA GLU A 146 0.60 -3.23 15.98
C GLU A 146 0.20 -1.99 15.17
N MET A 147 -0.06 -0.89 15.88
CA MET A 147 -0.28 0.44 15.31
C MET A 147 0.64 1.44 16.00
N GLY A 148 1.48 2.12 15.22
CA GLY A 148 2.49 3.05 15.75
C GLY A 148 2.91 4.15 14.79
N HIS A 149 3.99 4.85 15.16
CA HIS A 149 4.66 5.89 14.35
C HIS A 149 3.82 7.13 13.99
N PHE A 150 2.62 7.29 14.56
CA PHE A 150 1.77 8.46 14.30
C PHE A 150 2.01 9.58 15.30
N ASN A 151 1.71 10.81 14.88
CA ASN A 151 1.60 11.93 15.80
C ASN A 151 0.28 11.79 16.58
N SER A 152 0.37 11.57 17.89
CA SER A 152 -0.78 11.38 18.76
C SER A 152 -1.82 12.51 18.72
N THR A 153 -1.41 13.73 18.39
CA THR A 153 -2.33 14.86 18.18
C THR A 153 -3.20 14.74 16.92
N GLN A 154 -2.92 13.75 16.07
CA GLN A 154 -3.64 13.49 14.83
C GLN A 154 -4.55 12.27 14.91
N VAL A 155 -4.64 11.56 16.04
CA VAL A 155 -5.61 10.47 16.23
C VAL A 155 -6.54 10.88 17.36
N GLU A 156 -7.82 11.02 17.06
CA GLU A 156 -8.83 11.40 18.05
C GLU A 156 -9.33 10.18 18.82
N ARG A 157 -9.58 9.09 18.08
CA ARG A 157 -10.16 7.87 18.65
C ARG A 157 -9.72 6.61 17.92
N ILE A 158 -9.47 5.56 18.68
CA ILE A 158 -9.25 4.20 18.20
C ILE A 158 -10.33 3.31 18.84
N SER A 159 -10.99 2.50 18.03
CA SER A 159 -11.99 1.55 18.50
C SER A 159 -11.73 0.18 17.89
N VAL A 160 -11.61 -0.85 18.72
CA VAL A 160 -11.32 -2.21 18.29
C VAL A 160 -12.31 -3.19 18.90
N VAL A 161 -12.82 -4.11 18.08
CA VAL A 161 -13.74 -5.17 18.49
C VAL A 161 -13.10 -6.51 18.16
N ILE A 162 -12.72 -7.24 19.21
CA ILE A 162 -11.98 -8.50 19.13
C ILE A 162 -12.92 -9.66 19.45
N LYS A 163 -13.04 -10.61 18.53
CA LYS A 163 -13.76 -11.87 18.75
C LYS A 163 -12.77 -12.99 19.02
N LEU A 164 -12.91 -13.63 20.17
CA LEU A 164 -12.02 -14.70 20.62
C LEU A 164 -12.66 -16.07 20.40
N ASN A 165 -11.85 -17.05 19.99
CA ASN A 165 -12.26 -18.45 19.92
C ASN A 165 -12.18 -19.15 21.30
N GLN A 166 -12.63 -18.47 22.35
CA GLN A 166 -12.74 -19.01 23.73
C GLN A 166 -14.16 -18.82 24.26
N SER A 167 -14.54 -19.59 25.29
CA SER A 167 -15.80 -19.42 26.00
C SER A 167 -15.66 -18.42 27.14
N ALA A 168 -16.76 -17.75 27.52
CA ALA A 168 -16.81 -16.99 28.77
C ALA A 168 -16.50 -17.86 30.00
N ASP A 169 -16.89 -19.13 29.96
CA ASP A 169 -16.62 -20.09 31.04
C ASP A 169 -15.12 -20.43 31.19
N ASP A 170 -14.31 -20.17 30.17
CA ASP A 170 -12.86 -20.44 30.17
C ASP A 170 -12.05 -19.24 30.71
N LEU A 171 -12.70 -18.09 30.96
CA LEU A 171 -12.06 -16.86 31.42
C LEU A 171 -11.65 -16.98 32.89
N LEU A 172 -10.35 -16.86 33.16
CA LEU A 172 -9.79 -16.90 34.51
C LEU A 172 -9.73 -15.51 35.14
N SER A 173 -9.35 -14.50 34.35
CA SER A 173 -9.26 -13.12 34.80
C SER A 173 -9.28 -12.16 33.63
N ASN A 174 -9.81 -10.96 33.83
CA ASN A 174 -9.59 -9.82 32.96
C ASN A 174 -9.16 -8.61 33.80
N THR A 175 -8.47 -7.67 33.16
CA THR A 175 -8.18 -6.36 33.75
C THR A 175 -8.84 -5.28 32.92
N THR A 176 -9.36 -4.25 33.58
CA THR A 176 -9.72 -3.00 32.91
C THR A 176 -8.49 -2.09 32.88
N PRO A 177 -8.28 -1.31 31.81
CA PRO A 177 -7.25 -0.30 31.77
C PRO A 177 -7.54 0.75 32.84
N THR A 178 -6.48 1.38 33.34
CA THR A 178 -6.60 2.46 34.33
C THR A 178 -6.76 3.77 33.58
N ASP A 179 -7.78 4.57 33.90
CA ASP A 179 -7.94 5.89 33.28
C ASP A 179 -6.70 6.77 33.52
N GLY A 180 -6.16 7.33 32.44
CA GLY A 180 -5.22 8.44 32.52
C GLY A 180 -5.91 9.72 33.01
N ILE A 181 -5.18 10.54 33.78
CA ILE A 181 -5.57 11.94 34.00
C ILE A 181 -5.13 12.72 32.76
N GLY A 182 -6.08 13.24 31.97
CA GLY A 182 -5.80 14.00 30.73
C GLY A 182 -6.45 13.37 29.49
N LYS A 183 -6.82 14.16 28.47
CA LYS A 183 -7.39 13.66 27.21
C LYS A 183 -6.43 13.95 26.06
N LEU A 184 -5.86 12.92 25.41
CA LEU A 184 -5.18 13.07 24.11
C LEU A 184 -5.72 12.09 23.04
N VAL A 185 -5.95 10.81 23.35
CA VAL A 185 -6.61 9.84 22.44
C VAL A 185 -7.66 9.01 23.20
N GLU A 186 -8.86 8.86 22.64
CA GLU A 186 -9.88 7.95 23.18
C GLU A 186 -9.68 6.55 22.61
N VAL A 187 -9.49 5.56 23.48
CA VAL A 187 -9.33 4.17 23.07
C VAL A 187 -10.46 3.35 23.65
N SER A 188 -11.14 2.59 22.81
CA SER A 188 -12.22 1.69 23.22
C SER A 188 -11.94 0.28 22.68
N VAL A 189 -12.02 -0.71 23.57
CA VAL A 189 -11.87 -2.13 23.22
C VAL A 189 -13.02 -2.93 23.76
N ASP A 190 -13.68 -3.65 22.86
CA ASP A 190 -14.67 -4.66 23.21
C ASP A 190 -14.13 -6.05 22.82
N CYS A 191 -14.30 -7.02 23.73
CA CYS A 191 -13.97 -8.42 23.49
C CYS A 191 -15.24 -9.28 23.57
N LEU A 192 -15.44 -10.10 22.54
CA LEU A 192 -16.56 -11.01 22.39
C LEU A 192 -16.06 -12.47 22.41
N ASP A 193 -16.89 -13.37 22.95
CA ASP A 193 -16.64 -14.81 22.89
C ASP A 193 -17.02 -15.41 21.52
N ARG A 194 -16.79 -16.72 21.35
CA ARG A 194 -17.15 -17.45 20.11
C ARG A 194 -18.63 -17.33 19.71
N SER A 195 -19.52 -17.10 20.68
CA SER A 195 -20.98 -16.97 20.53
C SER A 195 -21.46 -15.51 20.45
N ASN A 196 -20.55 -14.55 20.27
CA ASN A 196 -20.80 -13.11 20.30
C ASN A 196 -21.31 -12.58 21.65
N LYS A 197 -21.07 -13.30 22.76
CA LYS A 197 -21.35 -12.77 24.09
C LYS A 197 -20.22 -11.85 24.53
N PRO A 198 -20.54 -10.74 25.20
CA PRO A 198 -19.53 -9.84 25.73
C PRO A 198 -18.69 -10.52 26.83
N LEU A 199 -17.37 -10.52 26.65
CA LEU A 199 -16.37 -10.90 27.67
C LEU A 199 -15.79 -9.67 28.37
N LEU A 200 -15.67 -8.58 27.62
CA LEU A 200 -15.24 -7.27 28.06
C LEU A 200 -15.96 -6.25 27.18
N THR A 201 -16.70 -5.31 27.76
CA THR A 201 -17.43 -4.28 27.01
C THR A 201 -17.26 -2.91 27.63
N ASP A 202 -17.45 -1.88 26.82
CA ASP A 202 -17.42 -0.46 27.22
C ASP A 202 -16.11 -0.11 27.93
N THR A 203 -15.04 -0.83 27.59
CA THR A 203 -13.74 -0.64 28.20
C THR A 203 -13.02 0.43 27.41
N PHE A 204 -13.08 1.65 27.94
CA PHE A 204 -12.38 2.79 27.38
C PHE A 204 -11.26 3.25 28.30
N ALA A 205 -10.25 3.86 27.70
CA ALA A 205 -9.21 4.58 28.41
C ALA A 205 -8.94 5.89 27.67
N LEU A 206 -8.71 6.95 28.45
CA LEU A 206 -8.12 8.17 27.94
C LEU A 206 -6.60 8.06 28.07
N LEU A 207 -5.92 8.08 26.93
CA LEU A 207 -4.48 7.96 26.89
C LEU A 207 -3.84 9.34 26.77
N GLU A 208 -2.86 9.59 27.63
CA GLU A 208 -1.81 10.55 27.35
C GLU A 208 -0.68 9.81 26.64
N THR A 209 -0.18 10.36 25.54
CA THR A 209 0.73 9.63 24.64
C THR A 209 2.18 9.59 25.08
N ASP A 210 2.46 10.22 26.22
CA ASP A 210 3.73 10.20 26.96
C ASP A 210 3.66 9.32 28.22
N LYS A 211 2.52 8.64 28.48
CA LYS A 211 2.42 7.65 29.56
C LYS A 211 2.75 6.25 29.06
N HIS A 212 3.64 5.59 29.79
CA HIS A 212 4.10 4.22 29.53
C HIS A 212 3.07 3.17 29.97
N ASN A 213 2.96 2.10 29.18
CA ASN A 213 2.46 0.77 29.58
C ASN A 213 1.06 0.70 30.20
N GLN A 214 0.04 1.34 29.62
CA GLN A 214 -1.34 0.97 29.97
C GLN A 214 -1.67 -0.36 29.30
N LYS A 215 -1.96 -1.39 30.10
CA LYS A 215 -2.28 -2.72 29.58
C LYS A 215 -3.66 -3.18 30.01
N PHE A 216 -4.35 -3.88 29.11
CA PHE A 216 -5.41 -4.79 29.49
C PHE A 216 -5.03 -6.22 29.13
N GLU A 217 -5.35 -7.15 30.02
CA GLU A 217 -4.97 -8.54 29.89
C GLU A 217 -6.17 -9.42 30.20
N MET A 218 -6.50 -10.31 29.27
CA MET A 218 -7.50 -11.37 29.45
C MET A 218 -6.79 -12.71 29.47
N ARG A 219 -6.95 -13.46 30.55
CA ARG A 219 -6.33 -14.77 30.74
C ARG A 219 -7.40 -15.85 30.76
N PHE A 220 -7.17 -16.92 30.02
CA PHE A 220 -8.04 -18.07 29.90
C PHE A 220 -7.33 -19.33 30.42
N ALA A 221 -8.10 -20.41 30.55
CA ALA A 221 -7.54 -21.73 30.87
C ALA A 221 -6.45 -22.17 29.86
N ALA A 222 -5.57 -23.07 30.31
CA ALA A 222 -4.49 -23.65 29.51
C ALA A 222 -3.47 -22.63 28.96
N ASP A 223 -3.11 -21.63 29.78
CA ASP A 223 -2.09 -20.62 29.48
C ASP A 223 -2.36 -19.79 28.21
N LYS A 224 -3.63 -19.65 27.85
CA LYS A 224 -4.06 -18.79 26.74
C LYS A 224 -4.33 -17.38 27.24
N SER A 225 -3.96 -16.37 26.44
CA SER A 225 -4.19 -14.98 26.79
C SER A 225 -4.41 -14.11 25.56
N LEU A 226 -5.15 -13.02 25.78
CA LEU A 226 -5.17 -11.84 24.93
C LEU A 226 -4.58 -10.71 25.76
N THR A 227 -3.53 -10.10 25.26
CA THR A 227 -2.95 -8.91 25.89
C THR A 227 -3.04 -7.78 24.90
N VAL A 228 -3.46 -6.62 25.38
CA VAL A 228 -3.46 -5.42 24.56
C VAL A 228 -2.83 -4.28 25.33
N TYR A 229 -1.89 -3.65 24.66
CA TYR A 229 -1.10 -2.57 25.18
C TYR A 229 -1.50 -1.26 24.52
N PHE A 230 -1.41 -0.22 25.33
CA PHE A 230 -1.72 1.14 24.98
C PHE A 230 -0.67 2.11 25.54
N GLY A 231 -0.25 3.05 24.71
CA GLY A 231 0.81 3.99 25.05
C GLY A 231 2.19 3.51 24.63
N GLU A 232 3.23 4.25 25.00
CA GLU A 232 4.60 3.97 24.56
C GLU A 232 5.11 2.64 25.14
N SER A 233 5.50 1.70 24.26
CA SER A 233 6.12 0.44 24.62
C SER A 233 7.62 0.63 24.85
N ASP A 234 8.14 0.12 25.97
CA ASP A 234 9.56 0.20 26.33
C ASP A 234 10.45 -0.75 25.50
N ASP A 235 9.85 -1.80 24.92
CA ASP A 235 10.57 -2.87 24.21
C ASP A 235 10.76 -2.59 22.72
N ILE A 236 10.02 -1.63 22.16
CA ILE A 236 10.06 -1.27 20.74
C ILE A 236 10.62 0.14 20.60
N ALA A 237 11.84 0.26 20.09
CA ALA A 237 12.34 1.54 19.61
C ALA A 237 11.38 2.03 18.51
N ASP A 238 10.67 3.13 18.80
CA ASP A 238 9.60 3.75 17.99
C ASP A 238 8.15 3.23 18.22
N ARG A 239 7.59 3.56 19.41
CA ARG A 239 6.22 4.08 19.63
C ARG A 239 5.06 3.31 18.97
N ALA A 240 4.89 2.02 19.24
CA ALA A 240 3.56 1.41 19.14
C ALA A 240 2.63 2.07 20.18
N VAL A 241 1.41 2.46 19.79
CA VAL A 241 0.40 3.08 20.68
C VAL A 241 -0.77 2.14 20.93
N LEU A 242 -1.01 1.19 20.02
CA LEU A 242 -1.89 0.05 20.21
C LEU A 242 -1.14 -1.19 19.75
N GLU A 243 -1.07 -2.20 20.60
CA GLU A 243 -0.59 -3.53 20.26
C GLU A 243 -1.61 -4.54 20.77
N VAL A 244 -2.12 -5.40 19.90
CA VAL A 244 -2.96 -6.54 20.25
C VAL A 244 -2.14 -7.79 20.05
N SER A 245 -1.80 -8.50 21.13
CA SER A 245 -1.04 -9.74 21.10
C SER A 245 -1.85 -10.92 21.64
N ILE A 246 -1.81 -12.04 20.91
CA ILE A 246 -2.53 -13.26 21.29
C ILE A 246 -1.59 -14.43 21.56
N ASN A 247 -1.85 -15.14 22.66
CA ASN A 247 -1.14 -16.36 23.00
C ASN A 247 -2.10 -17.54 23.20
N GLY A 248 -1.83 -18.64 22.50
CA GLY A 248 -2.53 -19.92 22.68
C GLY A 248 -4.00 -19.95 22.24
N THR A 249 -4.54 -18.87 21.67
CA THR A 249 -5.92 -18.77 21.16
C THR A 249 -5.96 -18.11 19.79
N ASP A 250 -7.00 -18.38 19.01
CA ASP A 250 -7.33 -17.57 17.83
C ASP A 250 -8.12 -16.33 18.23
N ALA A 251 -7.89 -15.25 17.50
CA ALA A 251 -8.68 -14.03 17.59
C ALA A 251 -8.94 -13.45 16.20
N ASN A 252 -10.09 -12.83 16.03
CA ASN A 252 -10.41 -12.06 14.84
C ASN A 252 -10.81 -10.64 15.27
N ILE A 253 -10.15 -9.64 14.70
CA ILE A 253 -10.57 -8.26 14.86
C ILE A 253 -11.67 -8.00 13.84
N THR A 254 -12.90 -8.11 14.33
CA THR A 254 -14.12 -7.94 13.53
C THR A 254 -14.32 -6.50 13.06
N SER A 255 -13.77 -5.53 13.80
CA SER A 255 -13.81 -4.13 13.45
C SER A 255 -12.65 -3.39 14.11
N LEU A 256 -11.88 -2.64 13.32
CA LEU A 256 -10.93 -1.63 13.79
C LEU A 256 -11.30 -0.29 13.13
N SER A 257 -11.60 0.71 13.94
CA SER A 257 -11.97 2.04 13.48
C SER A 257 -11.02 3.08 14.04
N ILE A 258 -10.53 3.96 13.18
CA ILE A 258 -9.59 5.01 13.55
C ILE A 258 -10.13 6.34 13.06
N VAL A 259 -10.20 7.31 13.97
CA VAL A 259 -10.74 8.64 13.73
C VAL A 259 -9.59 9.64 13.76
N TYR A 260 -9.38 10.31 12.63
CA TYR A 260 -8.42 11.39 12.46
C TYR A 260 -9.17 12.73 12.34
N PRO A 261 -8.57 13.87 12.72
CA PRO A 261 -9.09 15.17 12.35
C PRO A 261 -8.98 15.34 10.83
N THR A 262 -10.01 15.92 10.21
CA THR A 262 -10.05 16.09 8.76
C THR A 262 -8.95 17.02 8.27
N GLN A 263 -8.10 16.55 7.34
CA GLN A 263 -7.18 17.38 6.57
C GLN A 263 -7.61 17.46 5.10
N LEU A 264 -7.17 18.50 4.37
CA LEU A 264 -7.48 18.68 2.94
C LEU A 264 -6.67 17.77 2.01
N THR A 265 -5.68 17.07 2.55
CA THR A 265 -4.80 16.16 1.83
C THR A 265 -5.50 14.82 1.54
N PRO A 266 -5.36 14.26 0.32
CA PRO A 266 -5.82 12.92 0.02
C PRO A 266 -5.19 11.90 0.98
N THR A 267 -5.98 10.91 1.39
CA THR A 267 -5.52 9.84 2.27
C THR A 267 -5.18 8.62 1.42
N THR A 268 -3.93 8.13 1.52
CA THR A 268 -3.51 6.90 0.85
C THR A 268 -3.03 5.88 1.86
N ILE A 269 -3.24 4.60 1.56
CA ILE A 269 -2.70 3.49 2.36
C ILE A 269 -1.60 2.84 1.55
N ASP A 270 -0.36 3.22 1.85
CA ASP A 270 0.85 2.78 1.15
C ASP A 270 1.28 1.44 1.77
N ALA A 271 1.20 0.36 1.01
CA ALA A 271 1.64 -0.97 1.47
C ALA A 271 3.06 -1.29 1.00
N ALA A 272 3.25 -1.38 -0.31
CA ALA A 272 4.53 -1.76 -0.91
C ALA A 272 4.77 -0.98 -2.20
N SER A 273 5.93 -1.18 -2.84
CA SER A 273 6.17 -0.66 -4.19
C SER A 273 6.75 -1.72 -5.12
N VAL A 274 6.53 -1.54 -6.42
CA VAL A 274 7.00 -2.45 -7.46
C VAL A 274 7.86 -1.69 -8.46
N SER A 275 9.05 -2.22 -8.73
CA SER A 275 9.94 -1.76 -9.80
C SER A 275 9.93 -2.77 -10.94
N ILE A 276 9.51 -2.33 -12.13
CA ILE A 276 9.48 -3.15 -13.34
C ILE A 276 10.49 -2.58 -14.33
N LEU A 277 11.43 -3.40 -14.76
CA LEU A 277 12.42 -3.08 -15.79
C LEU A 277 12.28 -4.06 -16.95
N ILE A 278 12.15 -3.56 -18.17
CA ILE A 278 12.20 -4.40 -19.38
C ILE A 278 13.62 -4.29 -19.97
N PRO A 279 14.52 -5.28 -19.78
CA PRO A 279 15.95 -5.10 -19.99
C PRO A 279 16.32 -4.76 -21.44
N HIS A 280 15.67 -5.41 -22.40
CA HIS A 280 15.91 -5.22 -23.82
C HIS A 280 15.41 -3.86 -24.36
N LEU A 281 14.62 -3.11 -23.56
CA LEU A 281 14.13 -1.78 -23.89
C LEU A 281 14.73 -0.69 -22.99
N ASN A 282 15.42 -1.06 -21.91
CA ASN A 282 15.97 -0.16 -20.89
C ASN A 282 14.94 0.85 -20.34
N ILE A 283 13.68 0.41 -20.18
CA ILE A 283 12.59 1.21 -19.60
C ILE A 283 12.29 0.68 -18.20
N ARG A 284 12.29 1.57 -17.21
CA ARG A 284 11.93 1.29 -15.82
C ARG A 284 10.68 2.06 -15.42
N LYS A 285 9.79 1.41 -14.68
CA LYS A 285 8.66 2.03 -14.00
C LYS A 285 8.66 1.63 -12.52
N ASN A 286 8.38 2.59 -11.65
CA ASN A 286 8.16 2.35 -10.23
C ASN A 286 6.71 2.72 -9.91
N SER A 287 6.00 1.82 -9.26
CA SER A 287 4.60 2.00 -8.87
C SER A 287 4.42 1.67 -7.39
N LYS A 288 3.40 2.24 -6.76
CA LYS A 288 3.01 1.93 -5.38
C LYS A 288 1.81 0.99 -5.38
N ILE A 289 1.80 0.06 -4.43
CA ILE A 289 0.67 -0.80 -4.14
C ILE A 289 -0.14 -0.13 -3.03
N TYR A 290 -1.40 0.19 -3.31
CA TYR A 290 -2.30 0.84 -2.38
C TYR A 290 -3.40 -0.11 -1.93
N LEU A 291 -3.68 -0.20 -0.63
CA LEU A 291 -4.76 -1.06 -0.10
C LEU A 291 -6.14 -0.44 -0.27
N PHE A 292 -6.21 0.87 -0.44
CA PHE A 292 -7.43 1.58 -0.73
C PHE A 292 -7.05 2.97 -1.27
N ALA A 293 -7.87 3.50 -2.18
CA ALA A 293 -7.79 4.87 -2.66
C ALA A 293 -9.18 5.50 -2.59
N GLU A 294 -9.30 6.64 -1.90
CA GLU A 294 -10.39 7.61 -2.08
C GLU A 294 -10.10 8.49 -3.30
#